data_AF-A0A2W2CT52-F1
#
_entry.id   AF-A0A2W2CT52-F1
#
_cell.length_a   1.000
_cell.length_b   1.000
_cell.length_c   1.000
_cell.angle_alpha   90.00
_cell.angle_beta   90.00
_cell.angle_gamma   90.00
#
_symmetry.space_group_name_H-M   'P 1'
#
loop_
_entity.id
_entity.type
_entity.pdbx_description
1 polymer ?
#
loop_
_entity_poly.entity_id
_entity_poly.type
_entity_poly.pdbx_seq_one_letter_code
_entity_poly.pdbx_strand_id
1 'polypeptide(L)'
;MSRLRAIVALAALTIAGGLVAIIPSTAASAAACATPWQSSAVYTGGMQVSHSGRNYQAKWWTQNETPPGTSGVWQDLGACGGTSPSPPPGGTCTYQNWVAGTWYVTGTIVRYTNGLYYIAEHDNPGYDPTISTWYWDPYTCGNPPPTSS
;
A
#
# COMPACT_ATOMS: atom_id res chain seq x y z
N MET A 1 -17.53 -79.78 7.63
CA MET A 1 -18.13 -79.77 6.27
C MET A 1 -17.89 -78.41 5.65
N SER A 2 -17.06 -78.35 4.60
CA SER A 2 -16.68 -77.14 3.83
C SER A 2 -17.87 -76.52 3.09
N ARG A 3 -17.94 -75.17 2.95
CA ARG A 3 -18.36 -74.46 1.71
C ARG A 3 -17.78 -73.03 1.63
N LEU A 4 -16.94 -72.81 0.62
CA LEU A 4 -16.46 -71.52 0.09
C LEU A 4 -17.56 -70.84 -0.76
N ARG A 5 -17.68 -69.49 -0.76
CA ARG A 5 -18.16 -68.66 -1.90
C ARG A 5 -17.59 -67.22 -1.85
N ALA A 6 -17.41 -66.64 -3.03
CA ALA A 6 -16.50 -65.53 -3.37
C ALA A 6 -17.14 -64.11 -3.45
N ILE A 7 -16.28 -63.10 -3.20
CA ILE A 7 -16.09 -61.73 -3.74
C ILE A 7 -17.28 -60.94 -4.35
N VAL A 8 -17.50 -59.70 -3.87
CA VAL A 8 -17.70 -58.46 -4.67
C VAL A 8 -17.09 -57.27 -3.90
N ALA A 9 -16.34 -56.40 -4.59
CA ALA A 9 -15.75 -55.16 -4.09
C ALA A 9 -16.66 -53.94 -4.34
N LEU A 10 -16.64 -52.93 -3.45
CA LEU A 10 -16.96 -51.53 -3.77
C LEU A 10 -16.25 -50.58 -2.79
N ALA A 11 -15.55 -49.60 -3.34
CA ALA A 11 -14.79 -48.57 -2.63
C ALA A 11 -15.67 -47.39 -2.20
N ALA A 12 -15.31 -46.70 -1.11
CA ALA A 12 -15.54 -45.26 -0.96
C ALA A 12 -14.60 -44.65 0.10
N LEU A 13 -13.86 -43.64 -0.33
CA LEU A 13 -12.87 -42.83 0.37
C LEU A 13 -13.57 -41.88 1.37
N THR A 14 -13.20 -41.88 2.65
CA THR A 14 -13.65 -40.83 3.59
C THR A 14 -12.52 -39.85 3.84
N ILE A 15 -12.64 -38.67 3.23
CA ILE A 15 -11.75 -37.52 3.46
C ILE A 15 -12.21 -36.86 4.77
N ALA A 16 -11.38 -36.93 5.81
CA ALA A 16 -11.58 -36.13 7.02
C ALA A 16 -11.27 -34.66 6.69
N GLY A 17 -12.32 -33.85 6.49
CA GLY A 17 -12.21 -32.43 6.19
C GLY A 17 -11.63 -31.65 7.38
N GLY A 18 -10.53 -30.93 7.14
CA GLY A 18 -9.95 -30.00 8.11
C GLY A 18 -10.84 -28.78 8.31
N LEU A 19 -11.09 -28.43 9.57
CA LEU A 19 -11.82 -27.22 9.97
C LEU A 19 -10.94 -25.99 9.68
N VAL A 20 -11.21 -25.27 8.59
CA VAL A 20 -10.60 -23.95 8.34
C VAL A 20 -11.34 -22.93 9.21
N ALA A 21 -10.71 -22.47 10.29
CA ALA A 21 -11.18 -21.32 11.04
C ALA A 21 -11.02 -20.06 10.18
N ILE A 22 -12.12 -19.45 9.76
CA ILE A 22 -12.13 -18.16 9.08
C ILE A 22 -11.89 -17.09 10.15
N ILE A 23 -10.64 -16.67 10.33
CA ILE A 23 -10.31 -15.53 11.19
C ILE A 23 -10.64 -14.27 10.38
N PRO A 24 -11.56 -13.39 10.81
CA PRO A 24 -11.74 -12.11 10.16
C PRO A 24 -10.46 -11.28 10.32
N SER A 25 -9.75 -11.04 9.23
CA SER A 25 -8.62 -10.11 9.18
C SER A 25 -9.14 -8.71 9.44
N THR A 26 -9.01 -8.21 10.67
CA THR A 26 -9.24 -6.79 10.93
C THR A 26 -8.17 -5.99 10.21
N ALA A 27 -8.56 -5.30 9.13
CA ALA A 27 -7.66 -4.36 8.46
C ALA A 27 -7.16 -3.36 9.50
N ALA A 28 -5.84 -3.29 9.71
CA ALA A 28 -5.25 -2.23 10.51
C ALA A 28 -5.58 -0.91 9.83
N SER A 29 -6.42 -0.09 10.46
CA SER A 29 -6.67 1.27 10.01
C SER A 29 -5.37 2.06 10.14
N ALA A 30 -4.83 2.55 9.03
CA ALA A 30 -3.65 3.40 9.03
C ALA A 30 -3.89 4.66 9.87
N ALA A 31 -2.84 5.15 10.54
CA ALA A 31 -2.93 6.38 11.33
C ALA A 31 -3.34 7.56 10.43
N ALA A 32 -4.12 8.51 10.95
CA ALA A 32 -4.44 9.72 10.19
C ALA A 32 -3.15 10.53 9.92
N CYS A 33 -3.04 11.13 8.73
CA CYS A 33 -1.92 12.01 8.43
C CYS A 33 -2.02 13.32 9.23
N ALA A 34 -0.89 13.74 9.79
CA ALA A 34 -0.71 15.07 10.34
C ALA A 34 -0.74 16.13 9.23
N THR A 35 -0.75 17.42 9.60
CA THR A 35 -0.67 18.52 8.64
C THR A 35 0.53 18.33 7.70
N PRO A 36 0.37 18.51 6.37
CA PRO A 36 1.47 18.39 5.43
C PRO A 36 2.64 19.30 5.79
N TRP A 37 3.86 18.81 5.66
CA TRP A 37 5.06 19.62 5.81
C TRP A 37 5.08 20.78 4.82
N GLN A 38 5.57 21.94 5.25
CA GLN A 38 5.69 23.17 4.47
C GLN A 38 7.09 23.75 4.67
N SER A 39 7.77 24.09 3.57
CA SER A 39 9.15 24.59 3.58
C SER A 39 9.34 25.88 4.37
N SER A 40 8.35 26.77 4.34
CA SER A 40 8.41 28.06 5.04
C SER A 40 8.08 27.97 6.53
N ALA A 41 7.51 26.87 7.00
CA ALA A 41 7.10 26.71 8.39
C ALA A 41 8.28 26.34 9.30
N VAL A 42 8.22 26.85 10.53
CA VAL A 42 9.14 26.48 11.61
C VAL A 42 8.52 25.32 12.39
N TYR A 43 9.31 24.28 12.63
CA TYR A 43 8.91 23.11 13.40
C TYR A 43 9.80 22.98 14.64
N THR A 44 9.22 23.03 15.83
CA THR A 44 9.94 22.82 17.09
C THR A 44 9.78 21.37 17.57
N GLY A 45 10.60 20.97 18.54
CA GLY A 45 10.55 19.64 19.15
C GLY A 45 9.12 19.22 19.52
N GLY A 46 8.73 18.02 19.09
CA GLY A 46 7.42 17.44 19.33
C GLY A 46 6.39 17.67 18.22
N MET A 47 6.58 18.67 17.34
CA MET A 47 5.65 18.95 16.25
C MET A 47 5.62 17.84 15.21
N GLN A 48 4.42 17.50 14.73
CA GLN A 48 4.22 16.44 13.74
C GLN A 48 3.77 16.99 12.40
N VAL A 49 4.27 16.38 11.33
CA VAL A 49 3.90 16.67 9.95
C VAL A 49 3.72 15.38 9.17
N SER A 50 2.97 15.43 8.07
CA SER A 50 3.00 14.36 7.08
C SER A 50 3.92 14.73 5.92
N HIS A 51 4.69 13.75 5.46
CA HIS A 51 5.47 13.81 4.23
C HIS A 51 5.55 12.42 3.62
N SER A 52 5.47 12.30 2.29
CA SER A 52 5.56 11.02 1.58
C SER A 52 4.74 9.87 2.22
N GLY A 53 3.48 10.14 2.59
CA GLY A 53 2.57 9.11 3.15
C GLY A 53 2.95 8.60 4.55
N ARG A 54 3.80 9.34 5.26
CA ARG A 54 4.27 9.01 6.60
C ARG A 54 4.16 10.21 7.51
N ASN A 55 3.91 9.94 8.79
CA ASN A 55 3.97 10.97 9.82
C ASN A 55 5.40 11.06 10.35
N TYR A 56 5.86 12.28 10.59
CA TYR A 56 7.16 12.58 11.16
C TYR A 56 7.02 13.53 12.35
N GLN A 57 7.87 13.37 13.35
CA GLN A 57 7.97 14.26 14.50
C GLN A 57 9.32 14.97 14.52
N ALA A 58 9.33 16.30 14.63
CA ALA A 58 10.55 17.06 14.81
C ALA A 58 11.14 16.77 16.21
N LYS A 59 12.43 16.42 16.29
CA LYS A 59 13.13 16.24 17.56
C LYS A 59 13.60 17.57 18.16
N TRP A 60 13.92 18.54 17.30
CA TRP A 60 14.35 19.89 17.67
C TRP A 60 13.94 20.90 16.58
N TRP A 61 14.31 22.17 16.75
CA TRP A 61 13.97 23.24 15.81
C TRP A 61 14.49 22.93 14.39
N THR A 62 13.62 23.08 13.40
CA THR A 62 13.99 23.06 11.98
C THR A 62 13.06 23.95 11.15
N GLN A 63 13.57 24.41 10.02
CA GLN A 63 12.82 25.12 8.98
C GLN A 63 13.42 24.72 7.63
N ASN A 64 12.57 24.55 6.62
CA ASN A 64 12.99 24.21 5.26
C ASN A 64 13.80 22.91 5.13
N GLU A 65 13.68 22.00 6.10
CA GLU A 65 14.22 20.64 5.99
C GLU A 65 13.09 19.63 5.79
N THR A 66 13.06 19.03 4.61
CA THR A 66 12.08 18.02 4.24
C THR A 66 12.30 16.71 5.02
N PRO A 67 11.28 16.15 5.71
CA PRO A 67 11.38 14.83 6.34
C PRO A 67 11.70 13.70 5.33
N PRO A 68 12.39 12.62 5.73
CA PRO A 68 13.05 12.43 7.04
C PRO A 68 14.30 13.31 7.22
N GLY A 69 14.77 13.95 6.15
CA GLY A 69 16.02 14.71 6.13
C GLY A 69 17.25 13.80 6.28
N THR A 70 18.44 14.38 6.16
CA THR A 70 19.71 13.66 6.41
C THR A 70 20.31 13.99 7.77
N SER A 71 19.86 15.06 8.41
CA SER A 71 20.39 15.53 9.70
C SER A 71 19.84 14.76 10.92
N GLY A 72 18.83 13.91 10.71
CA GLY A 72 18.18 13.14 11.76
C GLY A 72 17.21 13.95 12.63
N VAL A 73 16.84 15.18 12.23
CA VAL A 73 15.83 16.02 12.90
C VAL A 73 14.49 15.32 13.02
N TRP A 74 14.06 14.59 11.98
CA TRP A 74 12.74 13.98 11.93
C TRP A 74 12.77 12.55 12.46
N GLN A 75 11.87 12.25 13.38
CA GLN A 75 11.53 10.89 13.81
C GLN A 75 10.36 10.39 12.97
N ASP A 76 10.53 9.23 12.33
CA ASP A 76 9.46 8.55 11.61
C ASP A 76 8.45 7.95 12.60
N LEU A 77 7.17 8.29 12.44
CA LEU A 77 6.05 7.77 13.23
C LEU A 77 5.25 6.70 12.48
N GLY A 78 5.71 6.30 11.29
CA GLY A 78 5.08 5.29 10.45
C GLY A 78 4.18 5.87 9.37
N ALA A 79 3.63 4.94 8.58
CA ALA A 79 2.69 5.27 7.52
C ALA A 79 1.45 5.97 8.05
N CYS A 80 0.97 6.95 7.31
CA CYS A 80 -0.27 7.65 7.57
C CYS A 80 -1.16 7.66 6.32
N GLY A 81 -2.46 7.83 6.53
CA GLY A 81 -3.45 7.78 5.47
C GLY A 81 -3.85 6.34 5.14
N GLY A 82 -5.15 6.13 4.98
CA GLY A 82 -5.71 4.84 4.60
C GLY A 82 -5.89 4.77 3.09
N THR A 83 -4.97 4.10 2.40
CA THR A 83 -5.23 3.03 1.41
C THR A 83 -3.90 2.64 0.73
N SER A 84 -3.18 1.70 1.32
CA SER A 84 -2.51 0.70 0.50
C SER A 84 -2.69 -0.65 1.19
N PRO A 85 -3.77 -1.40 0.89
CA PRO A 85 -3.69 -2.84 1.07
C PRO A 85 -2.50 -3.31 0.22
N SER A 86 -1.55 -4.00 0.85
CA SER A 86 -0.57 -4.81 0.13
C SER A 86 -1.34 -5.69 -0.86
N PRO A 87 -0.97 -5.74 -2.16
CA PRO A 87 -1.67 -6.61 -3.10
C PRO A 87 -1.50 -8.07 -2.66
N PRO A 88 -2.56 -8.89 -2.70
CA PRO A 88 -2.43 -10.33 -2.52
C PRO A 88 -1.44 -10.88 -3.58
N PRO A 89 -0.59 -11.86 -3.27
CA PRO A 89 0.18 -12.53 -4.29
C PRO A 89 -0.77 -13.33 -5.19
N GLY A 90 -1.11 -12.78 -6.36
CA GLY A 90 -1.95 -13.46 -7.35
C GLY A 90 -2.61 -12.56 -8.40
N GLY A 91 -1.96 -12.40 -9.55
CA GLY A 91 -2.57 -12.45 -10.89
C GLY A 91 -3.63 -11.44 -11.35
N THR A 92 -4.10 -10.48 -10.55
CA THR A 92 -5.00 -9.42 -11.03
C THR A 92 -4.63 -8.07 -10.42
N CYS A 93 -4.48 -7.05 -11.27
CA CYS A 93 -4.26 -5.68 -10.81
C CYS A 93 -5.50 -5.16 -10.09
N THR A 94 -5.46 -5.20 -8.76
CA THR A 94 -6.46 -4.55 -7.94
C THR A 94 -5.78 -3.39 -7.24
N TYR A 95 -5.87 -2.20 -7.84
CA TYR A 95 -5.35 -0.95 -7.29
C TYR A 95 -6.48 0.03 -7.01
N GLN A 96 -6.24 0.94 -6.07
CA GLN A 96 -7.18 2.00 -5.72
C GLN A 96 -7.48 2.91 -6.92
N ASN A 97 -8.68 3.48 -6.99
CA ASN A 97 -8.98 4.51 -7.98
C ASN A 97 -8.21 5.81 -7.64
N TRP A 98 -7.81 6.56 -8.66
CA TRP A 98 -7.28 7.90 -8.49
C TRP A 98 -8.37 8.85 -7.97
N VAL A 99 -7.96 9.78 -7.11
CA VAL A 99 -8.78 10.80 -6.46
C VAL A 99 -8.06 12.13 -6.60
N ALA A 100 -8.75 13.13 -7.16
CA ALA A 100 -8.19 14.45 -7.39
C ALA A 100 -7.73 15.12 -6.08
N GLY A 101 -6.56 15.77 -6.11
CA GLY A 101 -6.02 16.49 -4.95
C GLY A 101 -5.53 15.59 -3.80
N THR A 102 -5.50 14.26 -4.00
CA THR A 102 -4.90 13.33 -3.04
C THR A 102 -3.39 13.26 -3.27
N TRP A 103 -2.61 13.31 -2.19
CA TRP A 103 -1.16 13.12 -2.26
C TRP A 103 -0.83 11.66 -2.54
N TYR A 104 -0.08 11.39 -3.61
CA TYR A 104 0.43 10.08 -3.98
C TYR A 104 1.94 10.06 -3.88
N VAL A 105 2.51 9.07 -3.19
CA VAL A 105 3.96 8.94 -3.03
C VAL A 105 4.56 8.20 -4.22
N THR A 106 5.85 8.40 -4.51
CA THR A 106 6.55 7.60 -5.53
C THR A 106 6.30 6.09 -5.34
N GLY A 107 6.02 5.40 -6.43
CA GLY A 107 5.68 3.97 -6.48
C GLY A 107 4.20 3.65 -6.31
N THR A 108 3.35 4.63 -5.95
CA THR A 108 1.92 4.39 -5.80
C THR A 108 1.26 4.10 -7.14
N ILE A 109 0.51 3.01 -7.23
CA ILE A 109 -0.25 2.66 -8.44
C ILE A 109 -1.74 2.96 -8.21
N VAL A 110 -2.35 3.65 -9.17
CA VAL A 110 -3.79 3.99 -9.15
C VAL A 110 -4.45 3.60 -10.46
N ARG A 111 -5.75 3.29 -10.41
CA ARG A 111 -6.62 3.20 -11.58
C ARG A 111 -7.21 4.57 -11.88
N TYR A 112 -6.88 5.14 -13.03
CA TYR A 112 -7.41 6.43 -13.44
C TYR A 112 -8.80 6.30 -14.10
N THR A 113 -9.50 7.42 -14.29
CA THR A 113 -10.89 7.46 -14.80
C THR A 113 -11.01 6.93 -16.23
N ASN A 114 -9.93 6.96 -17.01
CA ASN A 114 -9.84 6.33 -18.33
C ASN A 114 -9.73 4.79 -18.29
N GLY A 115 -9.70 4.20 -17.09
CA GLY A 115 -9.61 2.76 -16.87
C GLY A 115 -8.19 2.18 -16.95
N LEU A 116 -7.18 2.99 -17.27
CA LEU A 116 -5.77 2.61 -17.26
C LEU A 116 -5.16 2.77 -15.86
N TYR A 117 -4.02 2.14 -15.65
CA TYR A 117 -3.26 2.26 -14.41
C TYR A 117 -2.06 3.19 -14.62
N TYR A 118 -1.70 3.90 -13.56
CA TYR A 118 -0.55 4.80 -13.54
C TYR A 118 0.22 4.61 -12.25
N ILE A 119 1.54 4.66 -12.34
CA ILE A 119 2.45 4.66 -11.20
C ILE A 119 3.00 6.07 -10.98
N ALA A 120 3.02 6.52 -9.74
CA ALA A 120 3.64 7.79 -9.40
C ALA A 120 5.17 7.65 -9.47
N GLU A 121 5.85 8.38 -10.34
CA GLU A 121 7.32 8.36 -10.41
C GLU A 121 7.95 9.32 -9.38
N HIS A 122 7.22 10.38 -9.07
CA HIS A 122 7.57 11.38 -8.09
C HIS A 122 6.41 11.58 -7.11
N ASP A 123 6.72 12.04 -5.90
CA ASP A 123 5.73 12.50 -4.94
C ASP A 123 4.80 13.54 -5.58
N ASN A 124 3.52 13.20 -5.65
CA ASN A 124 2.53 13.92 -6.42
C ASN A 124 1.44 14.49 -5.49
N PRO A 125 1.30 15.83 -5.42
CA PRO A 125 0.23 16.52 -4.68
C PRO A 125 -1.22 16.29 -5.15
N GLY A 126 -1.45 15.40 -6.11
CA GLY A 126 -2.77 15.11 -6.67
C GLY A 126 -2.99 15.64 -8.09
N TYR A 127 -1.90 15.93 -8.80
CA TYR A 127 -1.93 16.21 -10.24
C TYR A 127 -2.44 15.02 -11.03
N ASP A 128 -3.07 15.31 -12.16
CA ASP A 128 -3.75 14.35 -13.01
C ASP A 128 -2.76 13.46 -13.79
N PRO A 129 -2.93 12.12 -13.79
CA PRO A 129 -2.14 11.16 -14.57
C PRO A 129 -2.03 11.40 -16.06
N THR A 130 -2.96 12.11 -16.66
CA THR A 130 -2.97 12.39 -18.10
C THR A 130 -2.40 13.76 -18.46
N ILE A 131 -2.20 14.65 -17.47
CA ILE A 131 -1.68 16.00 -17.69
C ILE A 131 -0.18 16.07 -17.45
N SER A 132 0.33 15.34 -16.45
CA SER A 132 1.72 15.44 -16.03
C SER A 132 2.43 14.10 -16.04
N THR A 133 3.11 13.82 -17.15
CA THR A 133 4.02 12.67 -17.28
C THR A 133 5.24 12.77 -16.37
N TRP A 134 5.50 13.95 -15.77
CA TRP A 134 6.53 14.08 -14.74
C TRP A 134 6.14 13.39 -13.42
N TYR A 135 4.84 13.31 -13.10
CA TYR A 135 4.41 12.69 -11.85
C TYR A 135 3.95 11.25 -12.05
N TRP A 136 3.48 10.92 -13.25
CA TRP A 136 2.82 9.66 -13.54
C TRP A 136 3.34 9.03 -14.80
N ASP A 137 3.59 7.73 -14.70
CA ASP A 137 3.86 6.89 -15.86
C ASP A 137 2.77 5.82 -16.02
N PRO A 138 2.40 5.45 -17.26
CA PRO A 138 1.48 4.35 -17.50
C PRO A 138 2.01 3.05 -16.90
N TYR A 139 1.15 2.34 -16.19
CA TYR A 139 1.52 1.09 -15.54
C TYR A 139 0.78 -0.09 -16.18
N THR A 140 1.54 -1.09 -16.61
CA THR A 140 1.01 -2.37 -17.08
C THR A 140 1.10 -3.44 -16.01
N CYS A 141 -0.02 -4.10 -15.81
CA CYS A 141 -0.17 -5.20 -14.88
C CYS A 141 0.83 -6.33 -15.09
N GLY A 142 1.59 -6.67 -14.05
CA GLY A 142 2.57 -7.74 -14.08
C GLY A 142 4.02 -7.27 -14.29
N ASN A 143 4.25 -6.00 -14.63
CA ASN A 143 5.59 -5.43 -14.54
C ASN A 143 5.89 -5.12 -13.07
N PRO A 144 7.00 -5.61 -12.50
CA PRO A 144 7.40 -5.17 -11.16
C PRO A 144 7.54 -3.63 -11.19
N PRO A 145 7.06 -2.92 -10.15
CA PRO A 145 7.30 -1.48 -10.03
C PRO A 145 8.82 -1.22 -10.18
N PRO A 146 9.24 -0.17 -10.89
CA PRO A 146 10.64 0.22 -10.89
C PRO A 146 11.09 0.38 -9.44
N THR A 147 12.05 -0.43 -9.03
CA THR A 147 12.67 -0.30 -7.72
C THR A 147 13.39 1.03 -7.71
N SER A 148 12.94 1.98 -6.88
CA SER A 148 13.69 3.19 -6.57
C SER A 148 15.09 2.77 -6.10
N SER A 149 16.09 2.98 -6.97
CA SER A 149 17.51 2.72 -6.67
C SER A 149 18.08 3.83 -5.80
#